data_AF-A0A835A7Q5-F1
#
_entry.id   AF-A0A835A7Q5-F1
#
_cell.length_a   1.000
_cell.length_b   1.000
_cell.length_c   1.000
_cell.angle_alpha   90.00
_cell.angle_beta   90.00
_cell.angle_gamma   90.00
#
_symmetry.space_group_name_H-M   'P 1'
#
loop_
_entity.id
_entity.type
_entity.pdbx_description
1 polymer ?
#
loop_
_entity_poly.entity_id
_entity_poly.type
_entity_poly.pdbx_seq_one_letter_code
_entity_poly.pdbx_strand_id
1 'polypeptide(L)' 'MGDNWDLSLQPLDVIIAARAAFGNAIFREIVIVASWSIWKHRNNIICNRESLSFNKWTMLLSRDVSNSPS' A
#
# COMPACT_ATOMS: atom_id res chain seq x y z
N MET A 1 21.09 -2.54 2.49
CA MET A 1 21.01 -1.17 3.03
C MET A 1 19.61 -1.03 3.58
N GLY A 2 19.48 -0.96 4.91
CA GLY A 2 18.17 -0.80 5.56
C GLY A 2 17.85 0.68 5.60
N ASP A 3 16.79 1.08 4.91
CA ASP A 3 16.31 2.46 4.96
C ASP A 3 15.76 2.72 6.37
N ASN A 4 16.30 3.73 7.04
CA ASN A 4 15.85 4.15 8.35
C ASN A 4 14.54 4.91 8.18
N TRP A 5 13.41 4.19 8.15
CA TRP A 5 12.09 4.81 8.16
C TRP A 5 11.91 5.55 9.48
N ASP A 6 12.10 6.86 9.44
CA ASP A 6 11.88 7.71 10.59
C ASP A 6 10.37 7.80 10.87
N LEU A 7 9.91 6.96 11.81
CA LEU A 7 8.53 6.90 12.26
C LEU A 7 8.14 8.11 13.14
N SER A 8 9.08 9.00 13.47
CA SER A 8 8.78 10.25 14.15
C SER A 8 8.22 11.32 13.22
N LEU A 9 8.38 11.15 11.90
CA LEU A 9 7.84 12.03 10.88
C LEU A 9 6.32 11.85 10.72
N GLN A 10 5.64 12.90 10.24
CA GLN A 10 4.25 12.75 9.87
C GLN A 10 4.14 11.77 8.69
N PRO A 11 3.06 10.96 8.62
CA PRO A 11 2.90 9.94 7.58
C PRO A 11 3.07 10.48 6.15
N LEU A 12 2.66 11.74 5.90
CA LEU A 12 2.82 12.40 4.61
C LEU A 12 4.30 12.63 4.26
N ASP A 13 5.10 13.06 5.23
CA ASP A 13 6.53 13.35 5.05
C ASP A 13 7.30 12.07 4.73
N VAL A 14 6.93 10.95 5.37
CA VAL A 14 7.48 9.62 5.07
C VAL A 14 7.18 9.20 3.62
N ILE A 15 5.97 9.45 3.13
CA ILE A 15 5.59 9.15 1.74
C ILE A 15 6.34 10.04 0.75
N ILE A 16 6.53 11.32 1.07
CA ILE A 16 7.30 12.25 0.23
C ILE A 16 8.77 11.83 0.15
N ALA A 17 9.38 11.49 1.29
CA ALA A 17 10.76 10.99 1.35
C ALA A 17 10.92 9.68 0.56
N ALA A 18 10.00 8.74 0.74
CA ALA A 18 9.99 7.48 -0.01
C ALA A 18 9.83 7.70 -1.52
N ARG A 19 8.95 8.64 -1.94
CA ARG A 19 8.80 9.02 -3.35
C ARG A 19 10.09 9.59 -3.93
N ALA A 20 10.75 10.49 -3.18
CA ALA A 20 12.00 11.11 -3.61
C ALA A 20 13.12 10.07 -3.75
N ALA A 21 13.20 9.11 -2.82
CA ALA A 21 14.15 8.01 -2.88
C ALA A 21 13.87 7.02 -4.03
N PHE A 22 12.60 6.76 -4.34
CA PHE A 22 12.23 5.81 -5.39
C PHE A 22 12.46 6.35 -6.81
N GLY A 23 12.37 7.67 -7.00
CA GLY A 23 12.75 8.35 -8.24
C GLY A 23 11.88 8.05 -9.48
N ASN A 24 10.84 7.22 -9.37
CA ASN A 24 10.02 6.75 -10.49
C ASN A 24 8.51 6.98 -10.24
N ALA A 25 7.77 7.32 -11.30
CA ALA A 25 6.32 7.47 -11.30
C ALA A 25 5.57 6.20 -10.82
N ILE A 26 6.15 5.01 -11.03
CA ILE A 26 5.62 3.72 -10.56
C ILE A 26 5.35 3.71 -9.06
N PHE A 27 6.12 4.45 -8.25
CA PHE A 27 5.88 4.56 -6.81
C PHE A 27 4.46 5.05 -6.51
N ARG A 28 3.97 6.04 -7.27
CA ARG A 28 2.64 6.60 -7.07
C ARG A 28 1.56 5.56 -7.41
N GLU A 29 1.75 4.81 -8.48
CA GLU A 29 0.84 3.73 -8.88
C GLU A 29 0.77 2.66 -7.80
N ILE A 30 1.91 2.21 -7.28
CA ILE A 30 1.99 1.25 -6.17
C ILE A 30 1.24 1.77 -4.94
N VAL A 31 1.43 3.03 -4.55
CA VAL A 31 0.74 3.62 -3.38
C VAL A 31 -0.78 3.69 -3.58
N ILE A 32 -1.23 4.04 -4.79
CA ILE A 32 -2.66 4.08 -5.14
C ILE A 32 -3.26 2.67 -5.08
N VAL A 33 -2.59 1.68 -5.68
CA VAL A 33 -3.02 0.28 -5.68
C VAL A 33 -3.05 -0.29 -4.26
N ALA A 34 -2.02 -0.01 -3.44
CA ALA A 34 -2.00 -0.40 -2.02
C ALA A 34 -3.16 0.19 -1.22
N SER A 35 -3.43 1.49 -1.40
CA SER A 35 -4.55 2.18 -0.75
C SER A 35 -5.89 1.57 -1.18
N TRP A 36 -6.04 1.22 -2.45
CA TRP A 36 -7.22 0.54 -2.98
C TRP A 36 -7.41 -0.85 -2.37
N SER A 37 -6.35 -1.65 -2.27
CA SER A 37 -6.42 -2.98 -1.64
C SER A 37 -6.77 -2.90 -0.14
N ILE A 38 -6.26 -1.88 0.58
CA ILE A 38 -6.67 -1.60 1.98
C ILE A 38 -8.16 -1.30 2.06
N TRP A 39 -8.66 -0.42 1.19
CA TRP A 39 -10.07 -0.04 1.14
C TRP A 39 -10.97 -1.26 0.87
N LYS A 40 -10.61 -2.10 -0.11
CA LYS A 40 -11.34 -3.36 -0.39
C LYS A 40 -11.34 -4.32 0.79
N HIS A 41 -10.20 -4.51 1.44
CA HIS A 41 -10.09 -5.39 2.61
C HIS A 41 -10.96 -4.89 3.77
N ARG A 42 -10.96 -3.58 4.03
CA ARG A 42 -11.85 -2.97 5.04
C ARG A 42 -13.33 -3.13 4.69
N ASN A 43 -13.71 -2.96 3.43
CA ASN A 43 -15.10 -3.17 3.01
C ASN A 43 -15.53 -4.63 3.12
N ASN A 44 -14.66 -5.59 2.83
CA ASN A 44 -14.98 -7.01 3.05
C ASN A 44 -15.19 -7.34 4.53
N ILE A 45 -14.43 -6.72 5.44
CA ILE A 45 -14.66 -6.88 6.89
C ILE A 45 -16.05 -6.35 7.26
N ILE A 46 -16.45 -5.18 6.75
CA ILE A 46 -17.72 -4.54 7.10
C ILE A 46 -18.91 -5.27 6.44
N CYS A 47 -18.84 -5.57 5.14
CA CYS A 47 -19.96 -6.13 4.38
C CYS A 47 -20.07 -7.66 4.50
N ASN A 48 -18.96 -8.39 4.60
CA ASN A 48 -18.94 -9.85 4.60
C ASN A 48 -18.61 -10.46 5.97
N ARG A 49 -18.48 -9.65 7.02
CA ARG A 49 -18.04 -10.06 8.37
C ARG A 49 -16.70 -10.82 8.35
N GLU A 50 -15.84 -10.52 7.39
CA GLU A 50 -14.52 -11.12 7.33
C GLU A 50 -13.63 -10.62 8.48
N SER A 51 -12.64 -11.42 8.85
CA SER A 51 -11.66 -11.04 9.87
C SER A 51 -10.50 -10.24 9.27
N LEU A 52 -9.96 -9.33 10.09
CA LEU A 52 -8.77 -8.57 9.74
C LEU A 52 -7.57 -9.53 9.63
N SER A 53 -7.08 -9.71 8.41
CA SER A 53 -5.93 -10.56 8.11
C SER A 53 -4.93 -9.83 7.22
N PHE A 54 -3.71 -9.68 7.73
CA PHE A 54 -2.60 -9.11 6.97
C PHE A 54 -2.29 -9.95 5.72
N ASN A 55 -2.26 -11.28 5.85
CA ASN A 55 -2.01 -12.19 4.71
C ASN A 55 -3.03 -12.02 3.59
N LYS A 56 -4.32 -11.85 3.93
CA LYS A 56 -5.37 -11.60 2.93
C LYS A 56 -5.16 -10.26 2.21
N TRP A 57 -4.83 -9.21 2.96
CA TRP A 57 -4.51 -7.91 2.38
C TRP A 57 -3.29 -7.98 1.45
N THR A 58 -2.19 -8.61 1.87
CA THR A 58 -0.98 -8.75 1.06
C THR A 58 -1.26 -9.52 -0.23
N MET A 59 -2.06 -10.59 -0.16
CA MET A 59 -2.46 -11.35 -1.35
C MET A 59 -3.30 -10.49 -2.32
N LEU A 60 -4.23 -9.68 -1.81
CA LEU A 60 -5.01 -8.74 -2.63
C LEU A 60 -4.12 -7.70 -3.29
N LEU A 61 -3.15 -7.17 -2.55
CA LEU A 61 -2.18 -6.21 -3.06
C LEU A 61 -1.33 -6.79 -4.20
N SER A 62 -0.72 -7.95 -3.99
CA SER A 62 0.09 -8.61 -5.03
C SER A 62 -0.70 -8.85 -6.31
N ARG A 63 -1.96 -9.30 -6.18
CA ARG A 63 -2.86 -9.50 -7.32
C ARG A 63 -3.19 -8.20 -8.03
N ASP A 64 -3.47 -7.14 -7.30
CA ASP A 64 -3.86 -5.86 -7.90
C ASP A 64 -2.66 -5.16 -8.58
N VAL A 65 -1.44 -5.33 -8.04
CA VAL A 65 -0.20 -4.86 -8.67
C VAL A 65 0.12 -5.64 -9.94
N SER A 66 -0.02 -6.97 -9.94
CA SER A 66 0.24 -7.79 -11.13
C SER A 66 -0.75 -7.53 -12.27
N ASN A 67 -1.94 -6.99 -11.95
CA ASN A 67 -2.99 -6.67 -12.91
C ASN A 67 -2.99 -5.20 -13.34
N SER A 68 -2.05 -4.37 -12.83
CA SER A 68 -1.94 -2.98 -13.31
C SER A 68 -1.37 -2.98 -14.73
N PRO A 69 -2.01 -2.26 -15.68
CA PRO A 69 -1.46 -2.12 -17.03
C PRO A 69 -0.15 -1.36 -16.95
N SER A 70 0.92 -1.99 -17.45
CA SER A 70 2.26 -1.43 -17.62
C SER A 70 2.30 -0.29 -18.62
#